data_AF-A0A3B4FDJ5-F1
#
_entry.id   AF-A0A3B4FDJ5-F1
#
_cell.length_a   1.000
_cell.length_b   1.000
_cell.length_c   1.000
_cell.angle_alpha   90.00
_cell.angle_beta   90.00
_cell.angle_gamma   90.00
#
_symmetry.space_group_name_H-M   'P 1'
#
loop_
_entity.id
_entity.type
_entity.pdbx_description
1 polymer ?
#
loop_
_entity_poly.entity_id
_entity_poly.type
_entity_poly.pdbx_seq_one_letter_code
_entity_poly.pdbx_strand_id
1 'polypeptide(L)'
;GEGANTIAGGSIDSLKKVNVTVSLVTKDLPHRPHPHCLVGKDCPNGTGICFVTFNPRNNRRHSFANLGIQCVRRKELDISLQKRRSLNIDPFQSEWETYGIEDMDMNSVRLCFQCELEWQDGRKDHLSPVSTKRAKNKALKITHLNLYEGPCTGKTEVYMLCDKVQKDDIEIIFRRESWKANGEFAQTDVHRQIAIVFKTPPYEDQDITEEVEVNLALRRISDQMESEPVTFKYLPRNPGQSALDFPNILFCHTNPLHVLLHYIHEPPLSLLPVDSLFRRSPSFFWS
;
A
#
# COMPACT_ATOMS: atom_id res chain seq x y z
N GLY A 1 -6.87 24.22 -14.47
CA GLY A 1 -7.31 24.43 -15.87
C GLY A 1 -8.39 23.43 -16.16
N GLU A 2 -9.62 23.90 -16.29
CA GLU A 2 -10.80 23.12 -16.62
C GLU A 2 -10.65 22.46 -17.99
N GLY A 3 -10.64 21.14 -18.02
CA GLY A 3 -10.83 20.36 -19.24
C GLY A 3 -12.32 20.14 -19.44
N ALA A 4 -12.88 20.82 -20.43
CA ALA A 4 -14.29 20.78 -20.79
C ALA A 4 -14.78 19.34 -21.06
N ASN A 5 -15.72 18.87 -20.23
CA ASN A 5 -16.57 17.72 -20.53
C ASN A 5 -17.65 18.15 -21.52
N THR A 6 -17.27 18.34 -22.79
CA THR A 6 -18.23 18.59 -23.86
C THR A 6 -18.87 17.26 -24.26
N ILE A 7 -19.98 16.90 -23.62
CA ILE A 7 -20.92 15.94 -24.20
C ILE A 7 -21.55 16.65 -25.39
N ALA A 8 -21.47 16.08 -26.59
CA ALA A 8 -22.06 16.64 -27.79
C ALA A 8 -23.57 16.86 -27.61
N GLY A 9 -23.96 18.10 -27.32
CA GLY A 9 -25.27 18.67 -27.66
C GLY A 9 -26.49 18.21 -26.86
N GLY A 10 -26.39 17.89 -25.57
CA GLY A 10 -27.59 17.66 -24.75
C GLY A 10 -27.40 17.94 -23.27
N SER A 11 -28.40 18.58 -22.63
CA SER A 11 -28.42 18.74 -21.17
C SER A 11 -28.57 17.37 -20.52
N ILE A 12 -27.84 17.12 -19.42
CA ILE A 12 -28.00 15.93 -18.55
C ILE A 12 -29.46 15.68 -18.18
N ASP A 13 -30.29 16.73 -18.15
CA ASP A 13 -31.71 16.62 -17.86
C ASP A 13 -32.44 15.77 -18.91
N SER A 14 -32.01 15.75 -20.16
CA SER A 14 -32.63 14.95 -21.23
C SER A 14 -32.20 13.47 -21.25
N LEU A 15 -31.39 13.03 -20.28
CA LEU A 15 -31.06 11.61 -20.10
C LEU A 15 -32.20 10.86 -19.42
N LYS A 16 -32.60 9.73 -20.03
CA LYS A 16 -33.62 8.82 -19.50
C LYS A 16 -33.01 7.85 -18.50
N LYS A 17 -31.88 7.22 -18.85
CA LYS A 17 -31.13 6.32 -17.97
C LYS A 17 -29.67 6.21 -18.40
N VAL A 18 -28.84 5.79 -17.45
CA VAL A 18 -27.43 5.50 -17.63
C VAL A 18 -27.21 4.03 -17.28
N ASN A 19 -26.54 3.30 -18.17
CA ASN A 19 -26.08 1.95 -17.94
C ASN A 19 -24.57 1.98 -17.74
N VAL A 20 -24.10 1.43 -16.62
CA VAL A 20 -22.68 1.29 -16.33
C VAL A 20 -22.33 -0.18 -16.26
N THR A 21 -21.39 -0.59 -17.12
CA THR A 21 -20.79 -1.92 -17.11
C THR A 21 -19.38 -1.82 -16.54
N VAL A 22 -19.06 -2.67 -15.57
CA VAL A 22 -17.70 -2.82 -15.03
C VAL A 22 -17.17 -4.19 -15.39
N SER A 23 -15.97 -4.24 -15.98
CA SER A 23 -15.28 -5.48 -16.34
C SER A 23 -13.82 -5.45 -15.88
N LEU A 24 -13.16 -6.61 -15.89
CA LEU A 24 -11.74 -6.73 -15.54
C LEU A 24 -10.87 -6.70 -16.78
N VAL A 25 -9.83 -5.88 -16.73
CA VAL A 25 -8.81 -5.76 -17.78
C VAL A 25 -7.40 -5.93 -17.22
N THR A 26 -6.45 -6.23 -18.09
CA THR A 26 -5.02 -6.33 -17.77
C THR A 26 -4.48 -5.03 -17.18
N LYS A 27 -3.50 -5.16 -16.29
CA LYS A 27 -2.85 -4.02 -15.63
C LYS A 27 -2.08 -3.12 -16.60
N ASP A 28 -1.36 -3.74 -17.53
CA ASP A 28 -0.44 -3.05 -18.43
C ASP A 28 -1.12 -2.66 -19.75
N LEU A 29 -0.52 -1.71 -20.46
CA LEU A 29 -0.99 -1.26 -21.77
C LEU A 29 -0.39 -2.16 -22.87
N PRO A 30 -1.15 -2.47 -23.93
CA PRO A 30 -2.56 -2.14 -24.14
C PRO A 30 -3.47 -2.94 -23.19
N HIS A 31 -4.51 -2.29 -22.66
CA HIS A 31 -5.47 -2.95 -21.78
C HIS A 31 -6.30 -3.97 -22.58
N ARG A 32 -6.37 -5.20 -22.07
CA ARG A 32 -7.08 -6.33 -22.69
C ARG A 32 -8.03 -6.98 -21.69
N PRO A 33 -9.09 -7.69 -22.13
CA PRO A 33 -9.96 -8.44 -21.23
C PRO A 33 -9.17 -9.46 -20.39
N HIS A 34 -9.40 -9.44 -19.08
CA HIS A 34 -8.74 -10.37 -18.15
C HIS A 34 -9.62 -11.61 -17.90
N PRO A 35 -9.09 -12.83 -17.72
CA PRO A 35 -9.88 -14.06 -17.50
C PRO A 35 -10.62 -14.10 -16.15
N HIS A 36 -10.08 -13.51 -15.08
CA HIS A 36 -10.81 -13.42 -13.79
C HIS A 36 -12.18 -12.77 -13.91
N CYS A 37 -13.12 -13.13 -13.05
CA CYS A 37 -14.52 -12.67 -13.11
C CYS A 37 -14.85 -11.70 -11.96
N LEU A 38 -15.68 -10.69 -12.24
CA LEU A 38 -16.32 -9.92 -11.16
C LEU A 38 -17.51 -10.70 -10.62
N VAL A 39 -17.61 -10.72 -9.29
CA VAL A 39 -18.72 -11.33 -8.55
C VAL A 39 -19.20 -10.36 -7.47
N GLY A 40 -20.48 -10.43 -7.14
CA GLY A 40 -21.09 -9.49 -6.21
C GLY A 40 -22.58 -9.36 -6.45
N LYS A 41 -23.20 -8.42 -5.74
CA LYS A 41 -24.65 -8.19 -5.79
C LYS A 41 -25.14 -7.77 -7.17
N ASP A 42 -24.40 -6.86 -7.81
CA ASP A 42 -24.76 -6.26 -9.10
C ASP A 42 -24.07 -6.96 -10.29
N CYS A 43 -23.57 -8.19 -10.08
CA CYS A 43 -22.93 -8.98 -11.12
C CYS A 43 -23.90 -10.04 -11.66
N PRO A 44 -24.38 -9.95 -12.91
CA PRO A 44 -25.27 -10.95 -13.47
C PRO A 44 -24.59 -12.32 -13.54
N ASN A 45 -25.32 -13.37 -13.14
CA ASN A 45 -24.79 -14.72 -13.02
C ASN A 45 -24.11 -15.20 -14.30
N GLY A 46 -22.87 -15.67 -14.16
CA GLY A 46 -22.10 -16.24 -15.25
C GLY A 46 -21.57 -15.24 -16.27
N THR A 47 -21.81 -13.94 -16.14
CA THR A 47 -21.28 -12.94 -17.10
C THR A 47 -19.86 -12.48 -16.77
N GLY A 48 -19.47 -12.53 -15.49
CA GLY A 48 -18.15 -12.08 -15.03
C GLY A 48 -17.94 -10.57 -15.07
N ILE A 49 -19.04 -9.80 -15.20
CA ILE A 49 -19.09 -8.34 -15.18
C ILE A 49 -20.05 -7.86 -14.10
N CYS A 50 -19.93 -6.59 -13.72
CA CYS A 50 -20.92 -5.87 -12.93
C CYS A 50 -21.73 -4.96 -13.86
N PHE A 51 -23.05 -4.90 -13.68
CA PHE A 51 -23.94 -4.11 -14.53
C PHE A 51 -24.99 -3.40 -13.68
N VAL A 52 -25.09 -2.08 -13.84
CA VAL A 52 -26.09 -1.26 -13.15
C VAL A 52 -26.76 -0.28 -14.08
N THR A 53 -28.05 -0.05 -13.86
CA THR A 53 -28.84 0.96 -14.55
C THR A 53 -29.39 1.94 -13.54
N PHE A 54 -29.22 3.24 -13.76
CA PHE A 54 -29.79 4.27 -12.89
C PHE A 54 -30.26 5.50 -13.67
N ASN A 55 -31.18 6.25 -13.07
CA ASN A 55 -31.66 7.51 -13.63
C ASN A 55 -30.80 8.68 -13.08
N PRO A 56 -30.07 9.42 -13.92
CA PRO A 56 -29.18 10.49 -13.48
C PRO A 56 -29.91 11.68 -12.85
N ARG A 57 -31.23 11.83 -13.06
CA ARG A 57 -32.06 12.85 -12.40
C ARG A 57 -32.23 12.57 -10.91
N ASN A 58 -32.37 11.30 -10.54
CA ASN A 58 -32.58 10.89 -9.15
C ASN A 58 -31.26 10.65 -8.42
N ASN A 59 -30.27 10.08 -9.13
CA ASN A 59 -28.97 9.78 -8.54
C ASN A 59 -27.84 10.01 -9.55
N ARG A 60 -27.01 11.01 -9.28
CA ARG A 60 -25.84 11.34 -10.11
C ARG A 60 -24.59 10.52 -9.74
N ARG A 61 -24.63 9.76 -8.64
CA ARG A 61 -23.48 9.00 -8.14
C ARG A 61 -23.87 7.57 -7.78
N HIS A 62 -23.24 6.62 -8.44
CA HIS A 62 -23.33 5.21 -8.06
C HIS A 62 -22.05 4.77 -7.33
N SER A 63 -22.20 3.89 -6.34
CA SER A 63 -21.08 3.31 -5.60
C SER A 63 -21.23 1.80 -5.59
N PHE A 64 -20.27 1.12 -6.20
CA PHE A 64 -20.20 -0.33 -6.19
C PHE A 64 -19.59 -0.78 -4.86
N ALA A 65 -20.40 -1.43 -4.02
CA ALA A 65 -19.96 -2.00 -2.76
C ALA A 65 -19.87 -3.53 -2.87
N ASN A 66 -19.00 -4.15 -2.07
CA ASN A 66 -18.90 -5.61 -1.95
C ASN A 66 -18.63 -6.33 -3.29
N LEU A 67 -17.83 -5.73 -4.17
CA LEU A 67 -17.32 -6.41 -5.37
C LEU A 67 -16.19 -7.37 -4.98
N GLY A 68 -16.31 -8.63 -5.39
CA GLY A 68 -15.28 -9.64 -5.31
C GLY A 68 -14.68 -9.95 -6.69
N ILE A 69 -13.45 -10.43 -6.69
CA ILE A 69 -12.80 -10.98 -7.88
C ILE A 69 -12.72 -12.49 -7.70
N GLN A 70 -13.37 -13.23 -8.59
CA GLN A 70 -13.26 -14.67 -8.69
C GLN A 70 -12.10 -15.02 -9.62
N CYS A 71 -11.02 -15.53 -9.02
CA CYS A 71 -9.87 -15.99 -9.78
C CYS A 71 -10.19 -17.25 -10.59
N VAL A 72 -9.88 -17.24 -11.88
CA VAL A 72 -10.00 -18.39 -12.78
C VAL A 72 -8.73 -19.22 -12.72
N ARG A 73 -8.89 -20.55 -12.71
CA ARG A 73 -7.78 -21.51 -12.68
C ARG A 73 -7.08 -21.56 -14.04
N ARG A 74 -5.78 -21.86 -14.04
CA ARG A 74 -4.96 -21.89 -15.27
C ARG A 74 -5.58 -22.72 -16.42
N LYS A 75 -6.17 -23.87 -16.12
CA LYS A 75 -6.83 -24.75 -17.10
C LYS A 75 -8.15 -24.22 -17.69
N GLU A 76 -8.72 -23.18 -17.10
CA GLU A 76 -10.01 -22.61 -17.48
C GLU A 76 -9.87 -21.20 -18.08
N LEU A 77 -8.64 -20.70 -18.28
CA LEU A 77 -8.39 -19.35 -18.78
C LEU A 77 -8.91 -19.17 -20.20
N ASP A 78 -8.62 -20.12 -21.10
CA ASP A 78 -9.12 -20.12 -22.48
C ASP A 78 -10.64 -20.07 -22.54
N ILE A 79 -11.30 -20.95 -21.77
CA ILE A 79 -12.77 -21.03 -21.70
C ILE A 79 -13.34 -19.70 -21.21
N SER A 80 -12.72 -19.09 -20.19
CA SER A 80 -13.17 -17.82 -19.67
C SER A 80 -12.98 -16.67 -20.66
N LEU A 81 -11.88 -16.63 -21.39
CA LEU A 81 -11.63 -15.61 -22.42
C LEU A 81 -12.55 -15.79 -23.63
N GLN A 82 -12.77 -17.03 -24.08
CA GLN A 82 -13.74 -17.35 -25.12
C GLN A 82 -15.16 -16.89 -24.74
N LYS A 83 -15.55 -17.12 -23.48
CA LYS A 83 -16.84 -16.64 -22.97
C LYS A 83 -16.94 -15.12 -22.99
N ARG A 84 -15.85 -14.41 -22.67
CA ARG A 84 -15.83 -12.95 -22.79
C ARG A 84 -15.97 -12.49 -24.24
N ARG A 85 -15.30 -13.16 -25.17
CA ARG A 85 -15.41 -12.89 -26.61
C ARG A 85 -16.83 -13.11 -27.11
N SER A 86 -17.50 -14.20 -26.72
CA SER A 86 -18.88 -14.47 -27.14
C SER A 86 -19.90 -13.48 -26.57
N LEU A 87 -19.62 -12.88 -25.41
CA LEU A 87 -20.43 -11.84 -24.80
C LEU A 87 -20.03 -10.42 -25.25
N ASN A 88 -19.09 -10.27 -26.19
CA ASN A 88 -18.52 -8.99 -26.63
C ASN A 88 -18.00 -8.12 -25.47
N ILE A 89 -17.42 -8.75 -24.44
CA ILE A 89 -16.81 -8.06 -23.30
C ILE A 89 -15.38 -7.68 -23.68
N ASP A 90 -15.26 -6.58 -24.41
CA ASP A 90 -13.98 -5.95 -24.71
C ASP A 90 -14.11 -4.42 -24.66
N PRO A 91 -13.72 -3.81 -23.54
CA PRO A 91 -13.88 -2.37 -23.38
C PRO A 91 -13.10 -1.54 -24.37
N PHE A 92 -11.91 -2.00 -24.78
CA PHE A 92 -10.99 -1.23 -25.62
C PHE A 92 -10.96 -1.73 -27.07
N GLN A 93 -11.85 -2.66 -27.43
CA GLN A 93 -11.92 -3.29 -28.76
C GLN A 93 -10.54 -3.81 -29.18
N SER A 94 -9.87 -4.49 -28.25
CA SER A 94 -8.56 -5.06 -28.48
C SER A 94 -8.64 -6.18 -29.53
N GLU A 95 -7.68 -6.22 -30.45
CA GLU A 95 -7.52 -7.36 -31.35
C GLU A 95 -7.18 -8.60 -30.50
N TRP A 96 -8.12 -9.55 -30.41
CA TRP A 96 -8.05 -10.73 -29.53
C TRP A 96 -6.92 -11.71 -29.89
N GLU A 97 -6.27 -11.51 -31.04
CA GLU A 97 -5.48 -12.52 -31.75
C GLU A 97 -3.97 -12.42 -31.49
N THR A 98 -3.49 -11.38 -30.79
CA THR A 98 -2.05 -11.09 -30.69
C THR A 98 -1.41 -11.36 -29.32
N TYR A 99 -2.17 -11.69 -28.28
CA TYR A 99 -1.63 -11.82 -26.91
C TYR A 99 -1.89 -13.20 -26.33
N GLY A 100 -0.81 -13.94 -26.08
CA GLY A 100 -0.87 -15.24 -25.42
C GLY A 100 -1.28 -15.12 -23.96
N ILE A 101 -1.99 -16.11 -23.45
CA ILE A 101 -2.34 -16.23 -22.02
C ILE A 101 -1.08 -16.29 -21.15
N GLU A 102 0.03 -16.77 -21.72
CA GLU A 102 1.33 -16.93 -21.06
C GLU A 102 1.96 -15.60 -20.62
N ASP A 103 1.67 -14.50 -21.33
CA ASP A 103 2.22 -13.17 -21.04
C ASP A 103 1.32 -12.34 -20.10
N MET A 104 0.24 -12.91 -19.59
CA MET A 104 -0.74 -12.19 -18.77
C MET A 104 -0.42 -12.25 -17.27
N ASP A 105 -0.35 -11.09 -16.61
CA ASP A 105 -0.21 -11.00 -15.15
C ASP A 105 -1.49 -11.43 -14.44
N MET A 106 -1.53 -12.68 -13.99
CA MET A 106 -2.66 -13.29 -13.27
C MET A 106 -2.87 -12.74 -11.84
N ASN A 107 -1.90 -11.99 -11.31
CA ASN A 107 -1.92 -11.45 -9.96
C ASN A 107 -2.42 -10.01 -9.90
N SER A 108 -2.55 -9.33 -11.05
CA SER A 108 -2.96 -7.93 -11.10
C SER A 108 -4.00 -7.66 -12.17
N VAL A 109 -5.09 -7.01 -11.76
CA VAL A 109 -6.20 -6.61 -12.63
C VAL A 109 -6.54 -5.14 -12.42
N ARG A 110 -7.22 -4.54 -13.40
CA ARG A 110 -7.88 -3.24 -13.26
C ARG A 110 -9.37 -3.37 -13.53
N LEU A 111 -10.18 -2.55 -12.84
CA LEU A 111 -11.58 -2.39 -13.19
C LEU A 111 -11.66 -1.41 -14.37
N CYS A 112 -12.44 -1.74 -15.39
CA CYS A 112 -12.77 -0.86 -16.50
C CYS A 112 -14.25 -0.53 -16.48
N PHE A 113 -14.58 0.75 -16.54
CA PHE A 113 -15.94 1.27 -16.54
C PHE A 113 -16.32 1.70 -17.96
N GLN A 114 -17.37 1.10 -18.49
CA GLN A 114 -18.03 1.50 -19.73
C GLN A 114 -19.38 2.12 -19.36
N CYS A 115 -19.73 3.22 -20.02
CA CYS A 115 -20.97 3.96 -19.76
C CYS A 115 -21.74 4.14 -21.07
N GLU A 116 -22.98 3.65 -21.09
CA GLU A 116 -23.96 3.88 -22.14
C GLU A 116 -25.04 4.82 -21.61
N LEU A 117 -25.32 5.87 -22.37
CA LEU A 117 -26.28 6.92 -22.06
C LEU A 117 -27.50 6.73 -22.97
N GLU A 118 -28.69 6.55 -22.40
CA GLU A 118 -29.95 6.54 -23.16
C GLU A 118 -30.70 7.86 -22.93
N TRP A 119 -30.98 8.57 -24.01
CA TRP A 119 -31.69 9.84 -24.03
C TRP A 119 -33.22 9.63 -24.09
N GLN A 120 -33.99 10.68 -23.82
CA GLN A 120 -35.46 10.63 -23.85
C GLN A 120 -36.04 10.36 -25.24
N ASP A 121 -35.36 10.81 -26.29
CA ASP A 121 -35.70 10.55 -27.70
C ASP A 121 -35.34 9.13 -28.16
N GLY A 122 -34.74 8.31 -27.30
CA GLY A 122 -34.30 6.95 -27.58
C GLY A 122 -32.89 6.85 -28.19
N ARG A 123 -32.20 7.98 -28.42
CA ARG A 123 -30.79 7.98 -28.83
C ARG A 123 -29.94 7.30 -27.76
N LYS A 124 -28.86 6.63 -28.19
CA LYS A 124 -27.86 6.01 -27.31
C LYS A 124 -26.47 6.51 -27.64
N ASP A 125 -25.75 6.98 -26.63
CA ASP A 125 -24.35 7.40 -26.74
C ASP A 125 -23.47 6.57 -25.79
N HIS A 126 -22.19 6.44 -26.13
CA HIS A 126 -21.20 5.75 -25.29
C HIS A 126 -20.08 6.70 -24.89
N LEU A 127 -19.72 6.70 -23.61
CA LEU A 127 -18.52 7.39 -23.15
C LEU A 127 -17.29 6.50 -23.37
N SER A 128 -16.14 7.13 -23.56
CA SER A 128 -14.87 6.42 -23.62
C SER A 128 -14.66 5.58 -22.34
N PRO A 129 -14.26 4.31 -22.45
CA PRO A 129 -13.99 3.46 -21.29
C PRO A 129 -12.91 4.06 -20.39
N VAL A 130 -13.09 3.95 -19.08
CA VAL A 130 -12.13 4.44 -18.08
C VAL A 130 -11.68 3.28 -17.19
N SER A 131 -10.37 3.03 -17.13
CA SER A 131 -9.80 2.04 -16.20
C SER A 131 -9.43 2.68 -14.86
N THR A 132 -9.55 1.92 -13.77
CA THR A 132 -9.06 2.35 -12.46
C THR A 132 -7.57 2.64 -12.56
N LYS A 133 -7.19 3.83 -12.09
CA LYS A 133 -5.82 4.09 -11.67
C LYS A 133 -5.52 3.21 -10.45
N ARG A 134 -4.24 2.91 -10.18
CA ARG A 134 -3.83 2.12 -9.00
C ARG A 134 -4.67 2.58 -7.80
N ALA A 135 -5.33 1.63 -7.12
CA ALA A 135 -5.98 1.93 -5.85
C ALA A 135 -4.95 2.67 -4.99
N LYS A 136 -5.34 3.78 -4.34
CA LYS A 136 -4.46 4.47 -3.40
C LYS A 136 -3.99 3.40 -2.41
N ASN A 137 -2.75 2.95 -2.56
CA ASN A 137 -2.15 1.96 -1.69
C ASN A 137 -2.36 2.43 -0.25
N LYS A 138 -2.60 1.50 0.68
CA LYS A 138 -2.75 1.84 2.11
C LYS A 138 -1.60 2.79 2.50
N ALA A 139 -1.96 3.88 3.18
CA ALA A 139 -1.01 4.89 3.60
C ALA A 139 0.08 4.25 4.46
N LEU A 140 1.32 4.65 4.26
CA LEU A 140 2.42 4.21 5.12
C LEU A 140 2.24 4.88 6.49
N LYS A 141 2.54 4.14 7.56
CA LYS A 141 2.48 4.66 8.91
C LYS A 141 3.59 4.08 9.76
N ILE A 142 4.32 4.97 10.42
CA ILE A 142 5.23 4.62 11.50
C ILE A 142 4.41 4.60 12.79
N THR A 143 4.45 3.51 13.54
CA THR A 143 3.71 3.37 14.80
C THR A 143 4.59 3.60 16.02
N HIS A 144 5.84 3.13 15.98
CA HIS A 144 6.77 3.30 17.09
C HIS A 144 8.23 3.18 16.67
N LEU A 145 9.12 3.88 17.37
CA LEU A 145 10.57 3.69 17.33
C LEU A 145 11.05 3.30 18.74
N ASN A 146 12.06 2.46 18.86
CA ASN A 146 12.72 2.24 20.14
C ASN A 146 13.57 3.45 20.58
N LEU A 147 14.09 4.22 19.62
CA LEU A 147 14.93 5.40 19.82
C LEU A 147 14.43 6.55 18.94
N TYR A 148 14.29 7.75 19.53
CA TYR A 148 13.90 8.98 18.85
C TYR A 148 15.06 9.98 18.73
N GLU A 149 16.26 9.56 19.14
CA GLU A 149 17.47 10.39 19.14
C GLU A 149 18.73 9.57 18.92
N GLY A 150 19.80 10.22 18.44
CA GLY A 150 21.09 9.59 18.18
C GLY A 150 22.19 10.62 17.90
N PRO A 151 23.48 10.23 17.91
CA PRO A 151 24.59 11.15 17.64
C PRO A 151 24.56 11.63 16.19
N CYS A 152 25.04 12.85 15.95
CA CYS A 152 25.19 13.44 14.61
C CYS A 152 25.98 12.54 13.64
N THR A 153 26.87 11.67 14.15
CA THR A 153 27.63 10.68 13.35
C THR A 153 26.81 9.57 12.73
N GLY A 154 25.54 9.43 13.14
CA GLY A 154 24.67 8.34 12.72
C GLY A 154 25.16 6.98 13.22
N LYS A 155 24.83 5.93 12.45
CA LYS A 155 25.11 4.51 12.73
C LYS A 155 24.42 3.92 13.96
N THR A 156 23.50 4.66 14.58
CA THR A 156 22.64 4.13 15.63
C THR A 156 21.66 3.14 15.06
N GLU A 157 21.59 1.95 15.64
CA GLU A 157 20.62 0.93 15.27
C GLU A 157 19.26 1.24 15.90
N VAL A 158 18.25 1.41 15.05
CA VAL A 158 16.88 1.79 15.42
C VAL A 158 15.91 0.71 14.93
N TYR A 159 14.98 0.35 15.80
CA TYR A 159 13.93 -0.62 15.57
C TYR A 159 12.62 0.14 15.38
N MET A 160 12.06 0.06 14.18
CA MET A 160 10.82 0.72 13.80
C MET A 160 9.69 -0.29 13.68
N LEU A 161 8.57 -0.01 14.32
CA LEU A 161 7.28 -0.64 14.02
C LEU A 161 6.50 0.21 13.02
N CYS A 162 5.85 -0.46 12.07
CA CYS A 162 5.09 0.20 11.01
C CYS A 162 3.91 -0.65 10.53
N ASP A 163 3.00 0.00 9.80
CA ASP A 163 1.97 -0.71 9.03
C ASP A 163 2.61 -1.54 7.91
N LYS A 164 1.84 -2.47 7.32
CA LYS A 164 2.35 -3.46 6.35
C LYS A 164 3.13 -2.82 5.18
N VAL A 165 4.43 -3.10 5.10
CA VAL A 165 5.33 -2.68 4.02
C VAL A 165 5.75 -3.84 3.10
N GLN A 166 6.35 -3.53 1.95
CA GLN A 166 7.00 -4.51 1.07
C GLN A 166 8.51 -4.27 1.14
N LYS A 167 9.29 -5.31 1.46
CA LYS A 167 10.74 -5.21 1.68
C LYS A 167 11.54 -4.72 0.46
N ASP A 168 11.02 -4.97 -0.75
CA ASP A 168 11.65 -4.58 -2.02
C ASP A 168 11.16 -3.22 -2.53
N ASP A 169 10.24 -2.57 -1.81
CA ASP A 169 9.55 -1.35 -2.24
C ASP A 169 9.39 -0.37 -1.07
N ILE A 170 10.40 -0.26 -0.20
CA ILE A 170 10.39 0.62 0.96
C ILE A 170 11.78 1.21 1.21
N GLU A 171 11.81 2.47 1.65
CA GLU A 171 13.02 3.14 2.15
C GLU A 171 12.65 4.05 3.34
N ILE A 172 13.64 4.36 4.18
CA ILE A 172 13.50 5.28 5.33
C ILE A 172 14.25 6.55 5.00
N ILE A 173 13.62 7.71 5.21
CA ILE A 173 14.17 9.00 4.82
C ILE A 173 14.18 9.96 6.00
N PHE A 174 15.35 10.55 6.22
CA PHE A 174 15.58 11.65 7.12
C PHE A 174 15.63 12.95 6.31
N ARG A 175 14.92 13.99 6.76
CA ARG A 175 14.92 15.31 6.11
C ARG A 175 14.93 16.45 7.11
N ARG A 176 15.66 17.50 6.77
CA ARG A 176 15.56 18.81 7.42
C ARG A 176 15.91 19.86 6.37
N GLU A 177 15.01 20.82 6.13
CA GLU A 177 15.21 21.87 5.12
C GLU A 177 15.65 21.29 3.76
N SER A 178 16.88 21.57 3.32
CA SER A 178 17.47 21.04 2.08
C SER A 178 18.19 19.70 2.24
N TRP A 179 18.48 19.27 3.46
CA TRP A 179 19.17 18.01 3.73
C TRP A 179 18.23 16.82 3.64
N LYS A 180 18.72 15.76 3.00
CA LYS A 180 18.06 14.46 2.92
C LYS A 180 19.08 13.35 2.99
N ALA A 181 18.81 12.34 3.81
CA ALA A 181 19.59 11.11 3.85
C ALA A 181 18.68 9.88 4.06
N ASN A 182 19.20 8.70 3.70
CA ASN A 182 18.47 7.45 3.80
C ASN A 182 18.96 6.64 5.01
N GLY A 183 18.04 6.02 5.74
CA GLY A 183 18.37 4.99 6.72
C GLY A 183 18.95 3.75 6.04
N GLU A 184 19.97 3.16 6.64
CA GLU A 184 20.68 2.00 6.09
C GLU A 184 20.09 0.71 6.66
N PHE A 185 19.58 -0.16 5.79
CA PHE A 185 19.12 -1.51 6.15
C PHE A 185 19.12 -2.42 4.92
N ALA A 186 19.19 -3.73 5.15
CA ALA A 186 19.04 -4.76 4.14
C ALA A 186 17.60 -5.31 4.12
N GLN A 187 17.23 -5.98 3.03
CA GLN A 187 15.90 -6.61 2.92
C GLN A 187 15.62 -7.64 4.02
N THR A 188 16.68 -8.26 4.57
CA THR A 188 16.61 -9.21 5.70
C THR A 188 16.20 -8.56 7.01
N ASP A 189 16.37 -7.24 7.12
CA ASP A 189 16.09 -6.46 8.33
C ASP A 189 14.62 -6.03 8.39
N VAL A 190 13.85 -6.27 7.31
CA VAL A 190 12.40 -6.10 7.27
C VAL A 190 11.72 -7.33 7.85
N HIS A 191 11.31 -7.25 9.11
CA HIS A 191 10.72 -8.37 9.82
C HIS A 191 9.21 -8.46 9.59
N ARG A 192 8.77 -9.54 8.94
CA ARG A 192 7.35 -9.88 8.74
C ARG A 192 6.50 -8.74 8.16
N GLN A 193 7.10 -7.84 7.38
CA GLN A 193 6.45 -6.68 6.77
C GLN A 193 5.90 -5.63 7.75
N ILE A 194 6.15 -5.74 9.06
CA ILE A 194 5.55 -4.87 10.08
C ILE A 194 6.60 -4.18 10.97
N ALA A 195 7.88 -4.49 10.76
CA ALA A 195 8.97 -3.84 11.45
C ALA A 195 10.22 -3.78 10.57
N ILE A 196 11.07 -2.78 10.80
CA ILE A 196 12.33 -2.59 10.10
C ILE A 196 13.39 -2.25 11.16
N VAL A 197 14.52 -2.98 11.12
CA VAL A 197 15.74 -2.59 11.84
C VAL A 197 16.63 -1.85 10.87
N PHE A 198 17.09 -0.66 11.23
CA PHE A 198 17.92 0.17 10.35
C PHE A 198 18.94 0.98 11.13
N LYS A 199 19.98 1.47 10.45
CA LYS A 199 20.96 2.39 11.01
C LYS A 199 20.69 3.81 10.54
N THR A 200 20.74 4.76 11.47
CA THR A 200 20.57 6.18 11.16
C THR A 200 21.70 6.69 10.25
N PRO A 201 21.42 7.52 9.23
CA PRO A 201 22.48 8.14 8.46
C PRO A 201 23.27 9.17 9.31
N PRO A 202 24.49 9.54 8.93
CA PRO A 202 25.17 10.71 9.49
C PRO A 202 24.42 12.00 9.12
N TYR A 203 24.26 12.92 10.06
CA TYR A 203 23.71 14.25 9.81
C TYR A 203 24.64 15.10 8.93
N GLU A 204 24.12 16.16 8.29
CA GLU A 204 24.95 17.00 7.39
C GLU A 204 26.11 17.68 8.12
N ASP A 205 25.83 18.17 9.33
CA ASP A 205 26.80 18.83 10.18
C ASP A 205 27.21 17.88 11.32
N GLN A 206 28.49 17.57 11.38
CA GLN A 206 29.05 16.64 12.37
C GLN A 206 29.52 17.35 13.64
N ASP A 207 29.54 18.68 13.63
CA ASP A 207 30.06 19.53 14.70
C ASP A 207 28.96 20.38 15.35
N ILE A 208 27.71 19.92 15.28
CA ILE A 208 26.58 20.55 15.96
C ILE A 208 26.84 20.70 17.46
N THR A 209 26.47 21.86 18.01
CA THR A 209 26.64 22.20 19.43
C THR A 209 25.35 22.05 20.23
N GLU A 210 24.21 22.01 19.55
CA GLU A 210 22.87 21.82 20.12
C GLU A 210 22.15 20.66 19.42
N GLU A 211 21.06 20.19 20.03
CA GLU A 211 20.21 19.16 19.43
C GLU A 211 19.54 19.68 18.15
N VAL A 212 19.49 18.84 17.13
CA VAL A 212 18.87 19.16 15.85
C VAL A 212 17.70 18.22 15.57
N GLU A 213 16.51 18.78 15.41
CA GLU A 213 15.32 18.03 15.02
C GLU A 213 15.24 17.82 13.51
N VAL A 214 14.98 16.58 13.09
CA VAL A 214 14.78 16.20 11.69
C VAL A 214 13.51 15.36 11.54
N ASN A 215 12.93 15.36 10.35
CA ASN A 215 11.79 14.52 10.01
C ASN A 215 12.26 13.15 9.52
N LEU A 216 11.76 12.09 10.14
CA LEU A 216 11.94 10.70 9.74
C LEU A 216 10.62 10.18 9.16
N ALA A 217 10.64 9.66 7.93
CA ALA A 217 9.45 9.10 7.27
C ALA A 217 9.76 7.80 6.52
N LEU A 218 8.74 6.95 6.35
CA LEU A 218 8.76 5.84 5.41
C LEU A 218 8.36 6.35 4.02
N ARG A 219 9.07 5.90 2.98
CA ARG A 219 8.69 6.15 1.58
C ARG A 219 8.62 4.85 0.80
N ARG A 220 7.56 4.67 0.03
CA ARG A 220 7.43 3.58 -0.93
C ARG A 220 8.04 3.99 -2.26
N ILE A 221 8.95 3.17 -2.79
CA ILE A 221 9.77 3.52 -3.97
C ILE A 221 8.90 3.60 -5.23
N SER A 222 7.93 2.70 -5.36
CA SER A 222 7.12 2.50 -6.57
C SER A 222 6.13 3.61 -6.89
N ASP A 223 5.69 4.37 -5.89
CA ASP A 223 4.74 5.48 -6.07
C ASP A 223 5.14 6.76 -5.33
N GLN A 224 6.32 6.77 -4.70
CA GLN A 224 6.86 7.90 -3.93
C GLN A 224 5.94 8.38 -2.80
N MET A 225 4.98 7.54 -2.36
CA MET A 225 4.11 7.88 -1.24
C MET A 225 4.90 7.81 0.06
N GLU A 226 4.67 8.78 0.94
CA GLU A 226 5.33 8.89 2.23
C GLU A 226 4.35 8.73 3.38
N SER A 227 4.85 8.28 4.54
CA SER A 227 4.11 8.34 5.79
C SER A 227 4.06 9.76 6.35
N GLU A 228 3.20 9.98 7.33
CA GLU A 228 3.37 11.13 8.24
C GLU A 228 4.79 11.09 8.86
N PRO A 229 5.48 12.25 8.96
CA PRO A 229 6.80 12.32 9.53
C PRO A 229 6.76 12.14 11.06
N VAL A 230 7.81 11.50 11.59
CA VAL A 230 8.11 11.39 13.02
C VAL A 230 9.37 12.21 13.28
N THR A 231 9.39 12.99 14.37
CA THR A 231 10.58 13.75 14.77
C THR A 231 11.67 12.81 15.28
N PHE A 232 12.88 12.97 14.77
CA PHE A 232 14.10 12.34 15.29
C PHE A 232 15.12 13.44 15.63
N LYS A 233 15.89 13.26 16.70
CA LYS A 233 16.87 14.25 17.16
C LYS A 233 18.31 13.79 16.95
N TYR A 234 19.11 14.62 16.27
CA TYR A 234 20.56 14.46 16.28
C TYR A 234 21.18 15.21 17.44
N LEU A 235 22.05 14.52 18.18
CA LEU A 235 22.75 15.01 19.36
C LEU A 235 24.19 15.41 19.02
N PRO A 236 24.75 16.45 19.66
CA PRO A 236 26.16 16.81 19.58
C PRO A 236 27.10 15.63 19.88
N ARG A 237 28.29 15.67 19.27
CA ARG A 237 29.36 14.73 19.61
C ARG A 237 29.82 15.00 21.04
N ASN A 238 29.44 14.14 21.99
CA ASN A 238 29.96 14.21 23.36
C ASN A 238 31.49 14.06 23.35
N PRO A 239 32.28 15.04 23.81
CA PRO A 239 33.76 14.96 23.82
C PRO A 239 34.34 13.92 24.80
N GLY A 240 33.51 13.07 25.43
CA GLY A 240 33.92 12.19 26.53
C GLY A 240 33.33 10.77 26.51
N GLN A 241 32.63 10.35 25.46
CA GLN A 241 32.18 8.96 25.30
C GLN A 241 32.92 8.29 24.15
N SER A 242 34.19 7.97 24.39
CA SER A 242 34.81 6.81 23.75
C SER A 242 34.00 5.58 24.20
N ALA A 243 33.21 5.02 23.28
CA ALA A 243 32.67 3.66 23.33
C ALA A 243 32.38 3.13 24.75
N LEU A 244 31.39 3.70 25.43
CA LEU A 244 30.61 2.85 26.31
C LEU A 244 29.69 2.10 25.37
N ASP A 245 30.16 0.92 24.93
CA ASP A 245 29.27 -0.17 24.57
C ASP A 245 28.18 -0.19 25.63
N PHE A 246 26.98 0.29 25.30
CA PHE A 246 25.82 -0.01 26.11
C PHE A 246 25.86 -1.51 26.32
N PRO A 247 25.73 -1.99 27.57
CA PRO A 247 25.96 -3.40 27.88
C PRO A 247 25.16 -4.18 26.85
N ASN A 248 25.85 -5.06 26.12
CA ASN A 248 25.21 -6.13 25.36
C ASN A 248 24.21 -6.74 26.33
N ILE A 249 22.94 -6.30 26.26
CA ILE A 249 21.89 -6.98 26.99
C ILE A 249 21.91 -8.32 26.33
N LEU A 250 22.41 -9.29 27.08
CA LEU A 250 22.53 -10.67 26.70
C LEU A 250 21.10 -11.17 26.47
N PHE A 251 20.50 -10.83 25.33
CA PHE A 251 19.19 -11.28 24.94
C PHE A 251 19.37 -12.71 24.48
N CYS A 252 19.18 -13.60 25.43
CA CYS A 252 19.00 -15.02 25.25
C CYS A 252 18.04 -15.30 24.08
N HIS A 253 18.57 -15.76 22.93
CA HIS A 253 17.90 -16.45 21.82
C HIS A 253 16.47 -16.01 21.39
N THR A 254 16.02 -14.81 21.74
CA THR A 254 14.66 -14.33 21.49
C THR A 254 14.74 -13.10 20.62
N ASN A 255 13.91 -13.09 19.57
CA ASN A 255 13.91 -12.05 18.55
C ASN A 255 13.72 -10.66 19.20
N PRO A 256 14.65 -9.70 19.05
CA PRO A 256 14.58 -8.40 19.70
C PRO A 256 13.32 -7.58 19.35
N LEU A 257 12.68 -7.86 18.20
CA LEU A 257 11.38 -7.29 17.86
C LEU A 257 10.22 -7.86 18.68
N HIS A 258 10.34 -9.11 19.13
CA HIS A 258 9.40 -9.71 20.07
C HIS A 258 9.50 -9.03 21.44
N VAL A 259 10.70 -8.67 21.87
CA VAL A 259 10.93 -7.90 23.10
C VAL A 259 10.34 -6.49 22.98
N LEU A 260 10.55 -5.81 21.86
CA LEU A 260 9.95 -4.49 21.60
C LEU A 260 8.41 -4.55 21.60
N LEU A 261 7.82 -5.55 20.96
CA LEU A 261 6.37 -5.79 21.00
C LEU A 261 5.84 -6.03 22.42
N HIS A 262 6.61 -6.73 23.25
CA HIS A 262 6.27 -7.00 24.65
C HIS A 262 6.40 -5.74 25.52
N TYR A 263 7.44 -4.92 25.30
CA TYR A 263 7.69 -3.69 26.05
C TYR A 263 6.63 -2.60 25.76
N ILE A 264 6.07 -2.60 24.54
CA ILE A 264 5.01 -1.66 24.13
C ILE A 264 3.62 -2.07 24.66
N HIS A 265 3.40 -3.36 24.98
CA HIS A 265 2.13 -3.84 25.53
C HIS A 265 2.06 -3.84 27.07
N GLU A 266 3.15 -3.57 27.76
CA GLU A 266 3.20 -3.46 29.23
C GLU A 266 3.13 -1.98 29.65
N PRO A 267 2.26 -1.60 30.62
CA PRO A 267 2.24 -0.24 31.17
C PRO A 267 3.53 0.03 31.96
N PRO A 268 3.91 1.31 32.18
CA PRO A 268 5.15 1.63 32.88
C PRO A 268 5.16 1.01 34.27
N LEU A 269 6.18 0.19 34.55
CA LEU A 269 6.53 -0.31 35.88
C LEU A 269 7.08 0.81 36.76
N SER A 270 6.28 1.84 37.00
CA SER A 270 6.30 2.56 38.27
C SER A 270 5.29 1.84 39.16
N LEU A 271 5.75 1.28 40.28
CA LEU A 271 5.03 0.47 41.29
C LEU A 271 5.31 -1.04 41.23
N LEU A 272 6.56 -1.46 41.39
CA LEU A 272 6.88 -2.66 42.18
C LEU A 272 8.12 -2.41 43.05
N PRO A 273 8.14 -2.85 44.33
CA PRO A 273 9.28 -2.64 45.22
C PRO A 273 10.52 -3.39 44.71
N VAL A 274 11.68 -2.76 44.89
CA VAL A 274 13.02 -3.31 44.66
C VAL A 274 13.28 -4.40 45.71
N ASP A 275 12.75 -5.62 45.52
CA ASP A 275 13.14 -6.79 46.34
C ASP A 275 12.66 -8.15 45.77
N SER A 276 12.82 -8.39 44.47
CA SER A 276 12.61 -9.74 43.91
C SER A 276 13.61 -10.20 42.83
N LEU A 277 14.69 -9.46 42.62
CA LEU A 277 15.70 -9.79 41.60
C LEU A 277 16.69 -10.91 41.96
N PHE A 278 16.50 -11.62 43.09
CA PHE A 278 17.33 -12.77 43.43
C PHE A 278 16.50 -13.93 43.98
N ARG A 279 15.95 -14.77 43.09
CA ARG A 279 15.97 -16.24 43.26
C ARG A 279 15.41 -16.98 42.04
N ARG A 280 16.22 -17.98 41.64
CA ARG A 280 15.93 -19.16 40.80
C ARG A 280 16.15 -19.04 39.28
N SER A 281 17.39 -19.35 38.90
CA SER A 281 17.70 -20.23 37.76
C SER A 281 17.22 -21.69 38.04
N PRO A 282 17.44 -22.66 37.13
CA PRO A 282 16.68 -22.94 35.91
C PRO A 282 16.08 -24.37 35.94
N SER A 283 14.96 -24.64 35.28
CA SER A 283 14.62 -26.02 34.82
C SER A 283 13.30 -26.11 34.06
N PHE A 284 13.26 -27.13 33.17
CA PHE A 284 12.16 -27.74 32.42
C PHE A 284 11.93 -27.19 31.01
N PHE A 285 12.43 -27.87 29.96
CA PHE A 285 12.03 -29.14 29.31
C PHE A 285 10.93 -28.97 28.25
N TRP A 286 11.18 -29.66 27.14
CA TRP A 286 10.41 -29.78 25.91
C TRP A 286 8.91 -30.05 26.09
N SER A 287 8.10 -29.47 25.19
CA SER A 287 6.98 -30.10 24.47
C SER A 287 6.66 -29.25 23.24
#